data_AF-A0A925C9R4-F1
#
_entry.id   AF-A0A925C9R4-F1
#
_cell.length_a   1.000
_cell.length_b   1.000
_cell.length_c   1.000
_cell.angle_alpha   90.00
_cell.angle_beta   90.00
_cell.angle_gamma   90.00
#
_symmetry.space_group_name_H-M   'P 1'
#
loop_
_entity.id
_entity.type
_entity.pdbx_description
1 polymer ?
#
loop_
_entity_poly.entity_id
_entity_poly.type
_entity_poly.pdbx_seq_one_letter_code
_entity_poly.pdbx_strand_id
1 'polypeptide(L)'
;MHEASKGSVTIVAAAPDTLDTTQLLQALVALKKGDFSVRLPVSWTGAAGKIADTLNDVIELNEKMARELERLTVVVGKEGKINQRLSSAGMGGSWGTLVESVNTLIDDLVRPTTEMTRAIAAVAQGDLLQTVRLDVDGRQLEGEFLRSATIVNTMIQQLAVFTSEVTRVAREVGTDGKLGGQAQVREASGVWKV
;
A
#
# COMPACT_ATOMS: atom_id res chain seq x y z
N MET A 1 70.13 12.30 -50.25
CA MET A 1 68.75 12.35 -50.78
C MET A 1 67.90 11.50 -49.87
N HIS A 2 66.87 12.11 -49.30
CA HIS A 2 66.10 11.65 -48.16
C HIS A 2 64.78 11.08 -48.69
N GLU A 3 64.57 9.76 -48.60
CA GLU A 3 63.32 9.11 -49.01
C GLU A 3 62.42 8.96 -47.79
N ALA A 4 61.47 9.89 -47.65
CA ALA A 4 60.49 9.88 -46.57
C ALA A 4 59.33 8.95 -46.94
N SER A 5 59.28 7.80 -46.28
CA SER A 5 58.13 6.89 -46.20
C SER A 5 56.92 7.63 -45.62
N LYS A 6 55.95 7.99 -46.46
CA LYS A 6 54.62 8.43 -46.02
C LYS A 6 53.74 7.21 -45.74
N GLY A 7 53.69 6.78 -44.48
CA GLY A 7 52.64 5.90 -44.01
C GLY A 7 51.30 6.62 -44.08
N SER A 8 50.41 6.21 -44.98
CA SER A 8 49.02 6.63 -44.98
C SER A 8 48.35 6.10 -43.71
N VAL A 9 48.15 6.99 -42.73
CA VAL A 9 47.23 6.74 -41.62
C VAL A 9 45.82 6.84 -42.18
N THR A 10 45.20 5.69 -42.44
CA THR A 10 43.76 5.61 -42.69
C THR A 10 43.04 5.99 -41.41
N ILE A 11 42.66 7.27 -41.29
CA ILE A 11 41.71 7.70 -40.25
C ILE A 11 40.39 7.01 -40.57
N VAL A 12 40.03 6.01 -39.78
CA VAL A 12 38.68 5.44 -39.78
C VAL A 12 37.76 6.58 -39.36
N ALA A 13 37.02 7.14 -40.31
CA ALA A 13 36.01 8.14 -40.03
C ALA A 13 35.04 7.55 -39.01
N ALA A 14 34.94 8.18 -37.83
CA ALA A 14 33.92 7.82 -36.85
C ALA A 14 32.56 7.83 -37.56
N ALA A 15 31.84 6.70 -37.48
CA ALA A 15 30.50 6.58 -38.04
C ALA A 15 29.65 7.76 -37.53
N PRO A 16 28.77 8.33 -38.36
CA PRO A 16 28.08 9.55 -38.01
C PRO A 16 27.28 9.37 -36.72
N ASP A 17 27.42 10.34 -35.80
CA ASP A 17 26.66 10.53 -34.56
C ASP A 17 25.15 10.78 -34.84
N THR A 18 24.57 10.10 -35.82
CA THR A 18 23.20 10.31 -36.29
C THR A 18 22.24 9.45 -35.47
N LEU A 19 21.36 10.13 -34.75
CA LEU A 19 20.22 9.54 -34.07
C LEU A 19 19.32 8.79 -35.08
N ASP A 20 19.13 7.48 -34.88
CA ASP A 20 18.10 6.73 -35.60
C ASP A 20 16.74 6.99 -34.96
N THR A 21 15.97 7.88 -35.59
CA THR A 21 14.65 8.28 -35.13
C THR A 21 13.61 7.16 -35.26
N THR A 22 13.80 6.21 -36.16
CA THR A 22 12.89 5.05 -36.30
C THR A 22 13.03 4.14 -35.10
N GLN A 23 14.27 3.84 -34.70
CA GLN A 23 14.53 3.02 -33.53
C GLN A 23 14.10 3.71 -32.23
N LEU A 24 14.35 5.02 -32.11
CA LEU A 24 13.84 5.82 -30.98
C LEU A 24 12.30 5.77 -30.91
N LEU A 25 11.61 5.97 -32.04
CA LEU A 25 10.16 5.92 -32.08
C LEU A 25 9.62 4.54 -31.68
N GLN A 26 10.25 3.45 -32.14
CA GLN A 26 9.88 2.09 -31.75
C GLN A 26 10.01 1.88 -30.24
N ALA A 27 11.11 2.33 -29.63
CA ALA A 27 11.30 2.26 -28.18
C ALA A 27 10.25 3.07 -27.42
N LEU A 28 9.94 4.29 -27.87
CA LEU A 28 8.89 5.11 -27.26
C LEU A 28 7.49 4.49 -27.41
N VAL A 29 7.20 3.86 -28.55
CA VAL A 29 5.92 3.15 -28.77
C VAL A 29 5.81 1.91 -27.88
N ALA A 30 6.90 1.16 -27.70
CA ALA A 30 6.95 0.01 -26.79
C ALA A 30 6.76 0.47 -25.33
N LEU A 31 7.51 1.50 -24.91
CA LEU A 31 7.37 2.11 -23.58
C LEU A 31 5.92 2.61 -23.33
N LYS A 32 5.32 3.29 -24.31
CA LYS A 32 3.91 3.74 -24.24
C LYS A 32 2.93 2.57 -24.04
N LYS A 33 3.23 1.40 -24.59
CA LYS A 33 2.42 0.18 -24.45
C LYS A 33 2.72 -0.59 -23.15
N GLY A 34 3.65 -0.10 -22.32
CA GLY A 34 4.08 -0.78 -21.09
C GLY A 34 5.07 -1.92 -21.33
N ASP A 35 5.65 -2.04 -22.53
CA ASP A 35 6.74 -2.97 -22.78
C ASP A 35 8.05 -2.32 -22.32
N PHE A 36 8.47 -2.67 -21.11
CA PHE A 36 9.73 -2.21 -20.52
C PHE A 36 10.91 -3.14 -20.81
N SER A 37 10.80 -4.11 -21.73
CA SER A 37 11.94 -4.95 -22.14
C SER A 37 12.80 -4.30 -23.22
N VAL A 38 12.24 -3.31 -23.93
CA VAL A 38 12.93 -2.59 -24.99
C VAL A 38 14.12 -1.79 -24.45
N ARG A 39 15.23 -1.76 -25.20
CA ARG A 39 16.39 -0.94 -24.89
C ARG A 39 16.93 -0.30 -26.16
N LEU A 40 17.38 0.95 -26.04
CA LEU A 40 18.13 1.61 -27.11
C LEU A 40 19.59 1.13 -27.13
N PRO A 41 20.25 1.12 -28.29
CA PRO A 41 21.62 0.61 -28.42
C PRO A 41 22.63 1.44 -27.63
N VAL A 42 23.56 0.75 -26.97
CA VAL A 42 24.74 1.35 -26.31
C VAL A 42 25.82 1.81 -27.31
N SER A 43 25.68 1.44 -28.59
CA SER A 43 26.61 1.83 -29.64
C SER A 43 26.43 3.28 -30.11
N TRP A 44 25.33 3.94 -29.73
CA TRP A 44 25.12 5.35 -30.03
C TRP A 44 26.08 6.20 -29.21
N THR A 45 26.71 7.17 -29.85
CA THR A 45 27.68 8.07 -29.23
C THR A 45 27.15 9.51 -29.21
N GLY A 46 27.88 10.40 -28.52
CA GLY A 46 27.53 11.82 -28.44
C GLY A 46 26.17 12.08 -27.81
N ALA A 47 25.38 12.97 -28.42
CA ALA A 47 24.05 13.32 -27.92
C ALA A 47 23.05 12.16 -28.05
N ALA A 48 23.14 11.36 -29.12
CA ALA A 48 22.29 10.19 -29.32
C ALA A 48 22.53 9.15 -28.22
N GLY A 49 23.79 8.89 -27.86
CA GLY A 49 24.14 8.02 -26.74
C GLY A 49 23.54 8.48 -25.41
N LYS A 50 23.66 9.78 -25.08
CA LYS A 50 23.05 10.35 -23.86
C LYS A 50 21.52 10.19 -23.82
N ILE A 51 20.85 10.33 -24.98
CA ILE A 51 19.41 10.10 -25.09
C ILE A 51 19.09 8.62 -24.86
N ALA A 52 19.89 7.71 -25.44
CA ALA A 52 19.73 6.27 -25.25
C ALA A 52 19.87 5.87 -23.78
N ASP A 53 20.93 6.32 -23.11
CA ASP A 53 21.18 6.07 -21.69
C ASP A 53 20.01 6.61 -20.84
N THR A 54 19.64 7.88 -21.04
CA THR A 54 18.55 8.51 -20.27
C THR A 54 17.21 7.79 -20.47
N LEU A 55 16.88 7.39 -21.69
CA LEU A 55 15.63 6.68 -21.95
C LEU A 55 15.66 5.27 -21.35
N ASN A 56 16.79 4.57 -21.44
CA ASN A 56 16.98 3.25 -20.84
C ASN A 56 16.83 3.32 -19.31
N ASP A 57 17.37 4.35 -18.65
CA ASP A 57 17.19 4.58 -17.20
C ASP A 57 15.71 4.80 -16.84
N VAL A 58 14.97 5.57 -17.65
CA VAL A 58 13.53 5.79 -17.45
C VAL A 58 12.74 4.49 -17.65
N ILE A 59 13.10 3.68 -18.64
CA ILE A 59 12.48 2.36 -18.86
C ILE A 59 12.72 1.45 -17.66
N GLU A 60 13.96 1.39 -17.15
CA GLU A 60 14.31 0.58 -15.98
C GLU A 60 13.55 1.03 -14.72
N LEU A 61 13.42 2.34 -14.51
CA LEU A 61 12.66 2.90 -13.39
C LEU A 61 11.18 2.46 -13.46
N ASN A 62 10.56 2.57 -14.63
CA ASN A 62 9.18 2.14 -14.84
C ASN A 62 9.01 0.63 -14.63
N GLU A 63 9.95 -0.17 -15.13
CA GLU A 63 9.96 -1.63 -14.96
C GLU A 63 10.04 -2.02 -13.48
N LYS A 64 10.92 -1.36 -12.73
CA LYS A 64 11.08 -1.57 -11.29
C LYS A 64 9.81 -1.18 -10.53
N MET A 65 9.20 -0.05 -10.86
CA MET A 65 7.96 0.40 -10.23
C MET A 65 6.79 -0.56 -10.51
N ALA A 66 6.65 -1.02 -11.76
CA ALA A 66 5.62 -1.98 -12.13
C ALA A 66 5.75 -3.30 -11.35
N ARG A 67 6.97 -3.84 -11.25
CA ARG A 67 7.24 -5.05 -10.45
C ARG A 67 6.95 -4.86 -8.97
N GLU A 68 7.33 -3.72 -8.40
CA GLU A 68 7.08 -3.44 -6.98
C GLU A 68 5.59 -3.32 -6.68
N LEU A 69 4.80 -2.71 -7.56
CA LEU A 69 3.33 -2.64 -7.43
C LEU A 69 2.68 -4.03 -7.55
N GLU A 70 3.15 -4.87 -8.47
CA GLU A 70 2.67 -6.24 -8.61
C GLU A 70 2.99 -7.07 -7.36
N ARG A 71 4.24 -7.00 -6.88
CA ARG A 71 4.67 -7.64 -5.63
C ARG A 71 3.78 -7.21 -4.47
N LEU A 72 3.55 -5.90 -4.32
CA LEU A 72 2.76 -5.37 -3.21
C LEU A 72 1.30 -5.83 -3.26
N THR A 73 0.72 -5.94 -4.45
CA THR A 73 -0.64 -6.46 -4.65
C THR A 73 -0.76 -7.91 -4.17
N VAL A 74 0.24 -8.74 -4.40
CA VAL A 74 0.25 -10.12 -3.88
C VAL A 74 0.45 -10.12 -2.36
N VAL A 75 1.48 -9.41 -1.88
CA VAL A 75 1.90 -9.47 -0.47
C VAL A 75 0.86 -8.83 0.47
N VAL A 76 0.35 -7.64 0.14
CA VAL A 76 -0.66 -6.96 0.96
C VAL A 76 -2.05 -7.50 0.67
N GLY A 77 -2.41 -7.63 -0.61
CA GLY A 77 -3.76 -7.98 -1.04
C GLY A 77 -4.12 -9.46 -0.89
N LYS A 78 -3.21 -10.38 -1.25
CA LYS A 78 -3.48 -11.83 -1.20
C LYS A 78 -2.96 -12.49 0.07
N GLU A 79 -1.79 -12.11 0.54
CA GLU A 79 -1.17 -12.71 1.73
C GLU A 79 -1.54 -11.99 3.03
N GLY A 80 -2.17 -10.81 2.97
CA GLY A 80 -2.57 -10.04 4.15
C GLY A 80 -1.40 -9.44 4.94
N LYS A 81 -0.20 -9.35 4.36
CA LYS A 81 0.98 -8.76 5.00
C LYS A 81 0.93 -7.23 4.92
N ILE A 82 -0.02 -6.63 5.63
CA ILE A 82 -0.37 -5.21 5.59
C ILE A 82 0.71 -4.23 6.08
N ASN A 83 1.83 -4.72 6.61
CA ASN A 83 2.99 -3.91 7.03
C ASN A 83 4.01 -3.70 5.90
N GLN A 84 3.76 -4.25 4.72
CA GLN A 84 4.67 -4.17 3.58
C GLN A 84 4.41 -2.90 2.77
N ARG A 85 5.48 -2.26 2.30
CA ARG A 85 5.44 -0.97 1.58
C ARG A 85 6.26 -1.04 0.29
N LEU A 86 6.03 -0.09 -0.60
CA LEU A 86 6.87 0.16 -1.76
C LEU A 86 8.23 0.70 -1.32
N SER A 87 9.30 0.26 -1.99
CA SER A 87 10.64 0.81 -1.78
C SER A 87 10.85 2.08 -2.61
N SER A 88 11.32 3.16 -1.97
CA SER A 88 11.72 4.41 -2.63
C SER A 88 13.17 4.39 -3.15
N ALA A 89 13.91 3.29 -2.95
CA ALA A 89 15.33 3.22 -3.26
C ALA A 89 15.61 3.47 -4.76
N GLY A 90 16.36 4.54 -5.04
CA GLY A 90 16.70 4.96 -6.40
C GLY A 90 15.61 5.75 -7.12
N MET A 91 14.53 6.14 -6.43
CA MET A 91 13.45 6.97 -6.98
C MET A 91 13.52 8.37 -6.38
N GLY A 92 14.12 9.31 -7.11
CA GLY A 92 14.18 10.72 -6.72
C GLY A 92 13.03 11.56 -7.29
N GLY A 93 12.89 12.79 -6.78
CA GLY A 93 11.90 13.76 -7.28
C GLY A 93 10.46 13.24 -7.21
N SER A 94 9.66 13.57 -8.22
CA SER A 94 8.24 13.21 -8.26
C SER A 94 7.97 11.71 -8.21
N TRP A 95 8.92 10.87 -8.64
CA TRP A 95 8.79 9.41 -8.53
C TRP A 95 8.83 8.93 -7.08
N GLY A 96 9.72 9.52 -6.27
CA GLY A 96 9.75 9.27 -4.83
C GLY A 96 8.45 9.70 -4.16
N THR A 97 7.93 10.88 -4.52
CA THR A 97 6.64 11.38 -4.01
C THR A 97 5.46 10.47 -4.38
N LEU A 98 5.46 9.85 -5.56
CA LEU A 98 4.45 8.86 -5.94
C LEU A 98 4.50 7.63 -5.05
N VAL A 99 5.70 7.10 -4.78
CA VAL A 99 5.91 5.98 -3.87
C VAL A 99 5.41 6.32 -2.46
N GLU A 100 5.76 7.50 -1.95
CA GLU A 100 5.31 8.00 -0.65
C GLU A 100 3.78 8.15 -0.58
N SER A 101 3.15 8.64 -1.66
CA SER A 101 1.70 8.80 -1.74
C SER A 101 0.97 7.46 -1.67
N VAL A 102 1.46 6.45 -2.39
CA VAL A 102 0.89 5.09 -2.32
C VAL A 102 1.10 4.49 -0.93
N ASN A 103 2.28 4.64 -0.35
CA ASN A 103 2.56 4.14 1.01
C ASN A 103 1.66 4.82 2.06
N THR A 104 1.42 6.13 1.93
CA THR A 104 0.50 6.88 2.79
C THR A 104 -0.93 6.37 2.66
N LEU A 105 -1.40 6.12 1.43
CA LEU A 105 -2.72 5.54 1.19
C LEU A 105 -2.84 4.17 1.87
N ILE A 106 -1.82 3.32 1.78
CA ILE A 106 -1.81 2.02 2.45
C ILE A 106 -1.88 2.21 3.98
N ASP A 107 -1.10 3.12 4.55
CA ASP A 107 -1.14 3.42 5.98
C ASP A 107 -2.54 3.87 6.43
N ASP A 108 -3.17 4.76 5.68
CA ASP A 108 -4.50 5.30 5.97
C ASP A 108 -5.59 4.22 5.89
N LEU A 109 -5.43 3.18 5.07
CA LEU A 109 -6.34 2.02 5.02
C LEU A 109 -6.07 0.99 6.14
N VAL A 110 -4.80 0.80 6.48
CA VAL A 110 -4.35 -0.26 7.41
C VAL A 110 -4.60 0.10 8.86
N ARG A 111 -4.40 1.37 9.24
CA ARG A 111 -4.51 1.83 10.62
C ARG A 111 -5.90 1.59 11.22
N PRO A 112 -7.03 2.03 10.62
CA PRO A 112 -8.36 1.80 11.19
C PRO A 112 -8.70 0.31 11.28
N THR A 113 -8.30 -0.47 10.27
CA THR A 113 -8.52 -1.93 10.24
C THR A 113 -7.79 -2.63 11.39
N THR A 114 -6.56 -2.21 11.67
CA THR A 114 -5.76 -2.76 12.78
C THR A 114 -6.37 -2.40 14.13
N GLU A 115 -6.85 -1.16 14.30
CA GLU A 115 -7.52 -0.74 15.54
C GLU A 115 -8.84 -1.48 15.78
N MET A 116 -9.65 -1.70 14.74
CA MET A 116 -10.85 -2.52 14.83
C MET A 116 -10.51 -3.96 15.23
N THR A 117 -9.48 -4.55 14.61
CA THR A 117 -9.02 -5.90 14.95
C THR A 117 -8.56 -6.00 16.40
N ARG A 118 -7.82 -5.00 16.90
CA ARG A 118 -7.39 -4.92 18.30
C ARG A 118 -8.58 -4.90 19.26
N ALA A 119 -9.59 -4.06 19.01
CA ALA A 119 -10.77 -3.97 19.86
C ALA A 119 -11.56 -5.29 19.86
N ILE A 120 -11.76 -5.91 18.68
CA ILE A 120 -12.43 -7.21 18.57
C ILE A 120 -11.65 -8.31 19.31
N ALA A 121 -10.32 -8.31 19.23
CA ALA A 121 -9.48 -9.26 19.95
C ALA A 121 -9.58 -9.08 21.48
N ALA A 122 -9.66 -7.84 21.96
CA ALA A 122 -9.86 -7.54 23.39
C ALA A 122 -11.22 -8.05 23.89
N VAL A 123 -12.28 -7.84 23.11
CA VAL A 123 -13.63 -8.38 23.39
C VAL A 123 -13.61 -9.90 23.47
N ALA A 124 -12.90 -10.57 22.56
CA ALA A 124 -12.75 -12.03 22.58
C ALA A 124 -12.01 -12.54 23.84
N GLN A 125 -11.19 -11.70 24.47
CA GLN A 125 -10.52 -11.98 25.74
C GLN A 125 -11.36 -11.56 26.96
N GLY A 126 -12.57 -11.03 26.74
CA GLY A 126 -13.48 -10.57 27.78
C GLY A 126 -13.27 -9.12 28.24
N ASP A 127 -12.36 -8.37 27.61
CA ASP A 127 -12.17 -6.95 27.90
C ASP A 127 -13.08 -6.09 27.02
N LEU A 128 -14.23 -5.71 27.60
CA LEU A 128 -15.25 -4.89 26.94
C LEU A 128 -15.03 -3.37 27.15
N LEU A 129 -13.94 -2.98 27.80
CA LEU A 129 -13.58 -1.56 27.98
C LEU A 129 -12.76 -1.04 26.78
N GLN A 130 -12.22 -1.93 25.97
CA GLN A 130 -11.38 -1.60 24.82
C GLN A 130 -12.23 -1.30 23.59
N THR A 131 -12.47 -0.02 23.31
CA THR A 131 -13.15 0.44 22.10
C THR A 131 -12.17 0.84 21.00
N VAL A 132 -12.70 1.00 19.78
CA VAL A 132 -11.99 1.60 18.66
C VAL A 132 -11.96 3.11 18.85
N ARG A 133 -10.77 3.71 18.80
CA ARG A 133 -10.63 5.16 18.83
C ARG A 133 -11.24 5.78 17.59
N LEU A 134 -12.03 6.83 17.76
CA LEU A 134 -12.64 7.58 16.66
C LEU A 134 -11.75 8.71 16.14
N ASP A 135 -10.59 8.89 16.76
CA ASP A 135 -9.53 9.82 16.37
C ASP A 135 -8.20 9.05 16.21
N VAL A 136 -7.44 9.41 15.18
CA VAL A 136 -6.08 8.90 14.94
C VAL A 136 -5.18 10.09 14.65
N ASP A 137 -4.15 10.27 15.48
CA ASP A 137 -3.17 11.36 15.35
C ASP A 137 -3.81 12.76 15.25
N GLY A 138 -4.87 12.99 16.02
CA GLY A 138 -5.60 14.27 16.06
C GLY A 138 -6.58 14.49 14.90
N ARG A 139 -6.74 13.52 14.01
CA ARG A 139 -7.74 13.55 12.94
C ARG A 139 -8.88 12.60 13.27
N GLN A 140 -10.12 13.09 13.17
CA GLN A 140 -11.29 12.26 13.35
C GLN A 140 -11.40 11.26 12.19
N LEU A 141 -11.81 10.03 12.47
CA LEU A 141 -12.21 9.10 11.42
C LEU A 141 -13.40 9.68 10.66
N GLU A 142 -13.42 9.49 9.35
CA GLU A 142 -14.48 9.97 8.48
C GLU A 142 -15.03 8.85 7.60
N GLY A 143 -16.19 9.09 6.98
CA GLY A 143 -16.80 8.20 6.00
C GLY A 143 -17.01 6.77 6.50
N GLU A 144 -16.62 5.79 5.68
CA GLU A 144 -16.80 4.36 5.99
C GLU A 144 -15.97 3.92 7.21
N PHE A 145 -14.80 4.51 7.47
CA PHE A 145 -14.01 4.16 8.65
C PHE A 145 -14.70 4.57 9.95
N LEU A 146 -15.28 5.77 9.99
CA LEU A 146 -16.07 6.22 11.14
C LEU A 146 -17.29 5.33 11.35
N ARG A 147 -17.99 5.00 10.27
CA ARG A 147 -19.15 4.13 10.30
C ARG A 147 -18.81 2.76 10.87
N SER A 148 -17.75 2.11 10.35
CA SER A 148 -17.29 0.80 10.84
C SER A 148 -16.86 0.85 12.30
N ALA A 149 -16.08 1.86 12.70
CA ALA A 149 -15.64 2.02 14.08
C ALA A 149 -16.84 2.23 15.04
N THR A 150 -17.83 3.00 14.61
CA THR A 150 -19.06 3.22 15.39
C THR A 150 -19.85 1.92 15.56
N ILE A 151 -20.03 1.14 14.49
CA ILE A 151 -20.71 -0.16 14.54
C ILE A 151 -20.01 -1.10 15.51
N VAL A 152 -18.67 -1.21 15.44
CA VAL A 152 -17.88 -2.03 16.36
C VAL A 152 -18.07 -1.54 17.79
N ASN A 153 -17.98 -0.23 18.05
CA ASN A 153 -18.14 0.32 19.39
C ASN A 153 -19.55 0.10 19.96
N THR A 154 -20.60 0.23 19.14
CA THR A 154 -21.98 -0.09 19.55
C THR A 154 -22.12 -1.57 19.90
N MET A 155 -21.53 -2.48 19.12
CA MET A 155 -21.51 -3.92 19.44
C MET A 155 -20.83 -4.18 20.79
N ILE A 156 -19.68 -3.54 21.06
CA ILE A 156 -18.96 -3.67 22.34
C ILE A 156 -19.82 -3.18 23.51
N GLN A 157 -20.48 -2.04 23.36
CA GLN A 157 -21.38 -1.50 24.38
C GLN A 157 -22.55 -2.44 24.67
N GLN A 158 -23.18 -3.00 23.64
CA GLN A 158 -24.28 -3.97 23.80
C GLN A 158 -23.82 -5.23 24.55
N LEU A 159 -22.63 -5.76 24.23
CA LEU A 159 -22.04 -6.90 24.95
C LEU A 159 -21.74 -6.56 26.41
N ALA A 160 -21.27 -5.34 26.69
CA ALA A 160 -20.98 -4.89 28.06
C ALA A 160 -22.25 -4.83 28.91
N VAL A 161 -23.33 -4.25 28.37
CA VAL A 161 -24.63 -4.20 29.05
C VAL A 161 -25.15 -5.62 29.29
N PHE A 162 -25.13 -6.48 28.29
CA PHE A 162 -25.59 -7.86 28.43
C PHE A 162 -24.81 -8.64 29.49
N THR A 163 -23.47 -8.53 29.49
CA THR A 163 -22.61 -9.19 30.47
C THR A 163 -22.92 -8.71 31.90
N SER A 164 -23.18 -7.41 32.06
CA SER A 164 -23.58 -6.85 33.36
C SER A 164 -24.93 -7.40 33.84
N GLU A 165 -25.91 -7.54 32.95
CA GLU A 165 -27.23 -8.06 33.28
C GLU A 165 -27.21 -9.55 33.60
N VAL A 166 -26.45 -10.35 32.84
CA VAL A 166 -26.26 -11.78 33.15
C VAL A 166 -25.60 -11.95 34.51
N THR A 167 -24.58 -11.14 34.82
CA THR A 167 -23.90 -11.19 36.12
C THR A 167 -24.85 -10.80 37.26
N ARG A 168 -25.70 -9.79 37.05
CA ARG A 168 -26.73 -9.37 38.03
C ARG A 168 -27.75 -10.48 38.27
N VAL A 169 -28.34 -11.05 37.22
CA VAL A 169 -29.34 -12.12 37.32
C VAL A 169 -28.74 -13.37 37.96
N ALA A 170 -27.51 -13.75 37.59
CA ALA A 170 -26.82 -14.88 38.21
C ALA A 170 -26.62 -14.69 39.72
N ARG A 171 -26.32 -13.46 40.17
CA ARG A 171 -26.24 -13.13 41.60
C ARG A 171 -27.63 -13.21 42.26
N GLU A 172 -28.64 -12.56 41.69
CA GLU A 172 -30.00 -12.55 42.28
C GLU A 172 -30.61 -13.96 42.43
N VAL A 173 -30.41 -14.81 41.43
CA VAL A 173 -30.91 -16.20 41.44
C VAL A 173 -30.04 -17.09 42.34
N GLY A 174 -28.72 -16.93 42.29
CA GLY A 174 -27.78 -17.81 42.97
C GLY A 174 -27.53 -17.47 44.44
N THR A 175 -27.27 -16.21 44.77
CA THR A 175 -26.95 -15.76 46.14
C THR A 175 -28.16 -15.27 46.91
N ASP A 176 -29.10 -14.59 46.22
CA ASP A 176 -30.22 -13.92 46.90
C ASP A 176 -31.50 -14.78 46.90
N GLY A 177 -31.50 -15.92 46.22
CA GLY A 177 -32.61 -16.88 46.20
C GLY A 177 -33.89 -16.36 45.52
N LYS A 178 -33.79 -15.26 44.74
CA LYS A 178 -34.92 -14.68 44.03
C LYS A 178 -35.14 -15.41 42.72
N LEU A 179 -36.08 -16.36 42.71
CA LEU A 179 -36.47 -17.09 41.49
C LEU A 179 -37.39 -16.21 40.62
N GLY A 180 -37.03 -16.04 39.34
CA GLY A 180 -37.84 -15.33 38.34
C GLY A 180 -37.28 -13.99 37.84
N GLY A 181 -36.05 -13.61 38.21
CA GLY A 181 -35.39 -12.41 37.65
C GLY A 181 -35.12 -12.58 36.16
N GLN A 182 -35.76 -11.78 35.32
CA GLN A 182 -35.46 -11.70 33.89
C GLN A 182 -34.41 -10.61 33.65
N ALA A 183 -33.46 -10.86 32.74
CA ALA A 183 -32.55 -9.82 32.28
C ALA A 183 -33.36 -8.78 31.48
N GLN A 184 -33.14 -7.50 31.74
CA GLN A 184 -33.79 -6.42 30.98
C GLN A 184 -32.72 -5.56 30.32
N VAL A 185 -32.40 -5.88 29.07
CA VAL A 185 -31.48 -5.07 28.27
C VAL A 185 -32.30 -4.04 27.50
N ARG A 186 -32.42 -2.83 28.06
CA ARG A 186 -32.99 -1.68 27.33
C ARG A 186 -32.10 -1.40 26.11
N GLU A 187 -32.71 -1.32 24.93
CA GLU A 187 -32.06 -1.11 23.61
C GLU A 187 -31.46 -2.34 22.92
N ALA A 188 -31.66 -3.56 23.44
CA ALA A 188 -31.30 -4.77 22.72
C ALA A 188 -32.18 -5.01 21.48
N SER A 189 -31.53 -5.37 20.36
CA SER A 189 -32.16 -5.67 19.07
C SER A 189 -31.94 -7.14 18.68
N GLY A 190 -32.86 -7.75 17.94
CA GLY A 190 -32.72 -9.14 17.46
C GLY A 190 -32.83 -10.19 18.59
N VAL A 191 -32.01 -11.24 18.54
CA VAL A 191 -32.01 -12.34 19.54
C VAL A 191 -31.74 -11.88 20.98
N TRP A 192 -31.28 -10.64 21.15
CA TRP A 192 -30.96 -10.04 22.43
C TRP A 192 -32.16 -9.40 23.13
N LYS A 193 -33.31 -9.31 22.43
CA LYS A 193 -34.56 -8.81 23.00
C LYS A 193 -35.29 -9.97 23.68
N VAL A 194 -34.92 -10.25 24.93
CA VAL A 194 -35.53 -11.30 25.78
C VAL A 194 -36.28 -10.66 26.93
#